data_AF-W7FBW5-F1
#
_entry.id   AF-W7FBW5-F1
#
_cell.length_a   1.000
_cell.length_b   1.000
_cell.length_c   1.000
_cell.angle_alpha   90.00
_cell.angle_beta   90.00
_cell.angle_gamma   90.00
#
_symmetry.space_group_name_H-M   'P 1'
#
loop_
_entity.id
_entity.type
_entity.pdbx_description
1 polymer ?
#
loop_
_entity_poly.entity_id
_entity_poly.type
_entity_poly.pdbx_seq_one_letter_code
_entity_poly.pdbx_strand_id
1 'polypeptide(L)'
;MLNAKNGCLRCGCGLGGVAAGVGIFGALGTYGWKVAATATAIEFATQEGIKAGIQAAIEQIKITVFNSLLNVEWLNFINASNYNSIAGLVEAVKAAVVSTERTSELSSNTMDRVRNALSEAENWFSPAVREGTQTTASTITTVQRTQLVDVTATSTYSYMAIAYSVIAILIIVLVMIIIYLILRYRRKKKMNKKAQYTKLLNQ
;
A
#
# COMPACT_ATOMS: atom_id res chain seq x y z
N MET A 1 -56.31 1.41 -42.20
CA MET A 1 -56.15 0.61 -40.97
C MET A 1 -54.93 -0.28 -41.17
N LEU A 2 -53.78 0.02 -40.53
CA LEU A 2 -53.30 -0.57 -39.24
C LEU A 2 -53.07 -2.09 -39.41
N ASN A 3 -51.93 -2.73 -39.11
CA ASN A 3 -50.82 -2.43 -38.20
C ASN A 3 -49.62 -3.38 -38.44
N ALA A 4 -48.49 -3.02 -37.84
CA ALA A 4 -47.15 -3.61 -37.90
C ALA A 4 -46.98 -5.06 -37.38
N LYS A 5 -45.93 -5.76 -37.87
CA LYS A 5 -45.11 -6.67 -37.04
C LYS A 5 -43.67 -6.80 -37.55
N ASN A 6 -42.82 -5.94 -36.98
CA ASN A 6 -41.48 -6.17 -36.46
C ASN A 6 -40.50 -7.03 -37.28
N GLY A 7 -39.59 -6.33 -37.98
CA GLY A 7 -38.32 -6.85 -38.45
C GLY A 7 -37.46 -7.36 -37.29
N CYS A 8 -36.90 -8.54 -37.50
CA CYS A 8 -36.16 -9.37 -36.56
C CYS A 8 -35.00 -8.63 -35.88
N LEU A 9 -35.14 -8.41 -34.58
CA LEU A 9 -34.19 -7.83 -33.63
C LEU A 9 -33.01 -8.77 -33.27
N ARG A 10 -32.46 -9.56 -34.22
CA ARG A 10 -31.45 -10.60 -33.94
C ARG A 10 -30.03 -10.30 -34.44
N CYS A 11 -29.57 -9.05 -34.37
CA CYS A 11 -28.16 -8.73 -34.62
C CYS A 11 -27.47 -7.94 -33.49
N GLY A 12 -28.11 -7.83 -32.30
CA GLY A 12 -27.61 -7.04 -31.17
C GLY A 12 -27.12 -7.83 -29.94
N CYS A 13 -27.26 -9.16 -29.90
CA CYS A 13 -26.94 -9.97 -28.71
C CYS A 13 -25.49 -10.48 -28.64
N GLY A 14 -24.55 -9.88 -29.37
CA GLY A 14 -23.12 -10.24 -29.31
C GLY A 14 -22.23 -9.19 -28.65
N LEU A 15 -22.62 -7.91 -28.67
CA LEU A 15 -21.77 -6.81 -28.18
C LEU A 15 -22.08 -6.35 -26.75
N GLY A 16 -23.24 -6.72 -26.19
CA GLY A 16 -23.63 -6.35 -24.82
C GLY A 16 -23.02 -7.22 -23.71
N GLY A 17 -22.66 -8.48 -24.01
CA GLY A 17 -22.14 -9.43 -23.02
C GLY A 17 -20.65 -9.27 -22.71
N VAL A 18 -19.86 -8.78 -23.68
CA VAL A 18 -18.41 -8.59 -23.49
C VAL A 18 -18.12 -7.38 -22.60
N ALA A 19 -18.94 -6.33 -22.67
CA ALA A 19 -18.80 -5.16 -21.79
C ALA A 19 -19.14 -5.50 -20.32
N ALA A 20 -20.16 -6.33 -20.08
CA ALA A 20 -20.53 -6.77 -18.74
C ALA A 20 -19.53 -7.78 -18.14
N GLY A 21 -18.97 -8.67 -18.96
CA GLY A 21 -17.97 -9.64 -18.51
C GLY A 21 -16.63 -9.01 -18.12
N VAL A 22 -16.11 -8.07 -18.93
CA VAL A 22 -14.82 -7.43 -18.63
C VAL A 22 -14.91 -6.52 -17.39
N GLY A 23 -16.08 -5.92 -17.11
CA GLY A 23 -16.31 -5.13 -15.89
C GLY A 23 -16.39 -5.95 -14.61
N ILE A 24 -17.02 -7.12 -14.64
CA ILE A 24 -17.25 -7.96 -13.45
C ILE A 24 -16.02 -8.84 -13.13
N PHE A 25 -15.38 -9.42 -14.15
CA PHE A 25 -14.15 -10.19 -13.95
C PHE A 25 -12.92 -9.29 -13.71
N GLY A 26 -12.91 -8.07 -14.28
CA GLY A 26 -11.91 -7.05 -13.96
C GLY A 26 -12.03 -6.55 -12.52
N ALA A 27 -13.25 -6.39 -11.99
CA ALA A 27 -13.47 -6.05 -10.59
C ALA A 27 -13.08 -7.22 -9.66
N LEU A 28 -13.60 -8.43 -9.86
CA LEU A 28 -13.33 -9.54 -8.91
C LEU A 28 -11.84 -9.97 -8.86
N GLY A 29 -11.15 -9.98 -10.00
CA GLY A 29 -9.72 -10.34 -10.05
C GLY A 29 -8.80 -9.26 -9.45
N THR A 30 -9.14 -7.98 -9.61
CA THR A 30 -8.34 -6.89 -9.04
C THR A 30 -8.55 -6.72 -7.54
N TYR A 31 -9.75 -7.00 -7.02
CA TYR A 31 -10.02 -6.93 -5.57
C TYR A 31 -9.28 -8.02 -4.79
N GLY A 32 -9.22 -9.27 -5.30
CA GLY A 32 -8.45 -10.34 -4.66
C GLY A 32 -6.95 -10.05 -4.61
N TRP A 33 -6.36 -9.61 -5.73
CA TRP A 33 -4.93 -9.26 -5.79
C TRP A 33 -4.59 -8.04 -4.94
N LYS A 34 -5.44 -7.01 -4.92
CA LYS A 34 -5.25 -5.84 -4.04
C LYS A 34 -5.29 -6.23 -2.57
N VAL A 35 -6.21 -7.10 -2.15
CA VAL A 35 -6.29 -7.59 -0.76
C VAL A 35 -5.03 -8.38 -0.39
N ALA A 36 -4.58 -9.28 -1.26
CA ALA A 36 -3.35 -10.05 -1.04
C ALA A 36 -2.10 -9.14 -0.98
N ALA A 37 -1.95 -8.21 -1.92
CA ALA A 37 -0.84 -7.26 -1.93
C ALA A 37 -0.83 -6.34 -0.70
N THR A 38 -2.01 -5.94 -0.22
CA THR A 38 -2.13 -5.15 1.02
C THR A 38 -1.78 -5.98 2.24
N ALA A 39 -2.19 -7.25 2.29
CA ALA A 39 -1.84 -8.16 3.38
C ALA A 39 -0.32 -8.39 3.45
N THR A 40 0.34 -8.63 2.33
CA THR A 40 1.81 -8.79 2.28
C THR A 40 2.55 -7.52 2.69
N ALA A 41 2.04 -6.35 2.32
CA ALA A 41 2.60 -5.06 2.69
C ALA A 41 2.50 -4.80 4.20
N ILE A 42 1.34 -5.12 4.79
CA ILE A 42 1.12 -5.05 6.25
C ILE A 42 2.05 -6.03 6.97
N GLU A 43 2.13 -7.28 6.51
CA GLU A 43 2.98 -8.30 7.12
C GLU A 43 4.46 -7.87 7.12
N PHE A 44 4.97 -7.39 5.97
CA PHE A 44 6.32 -6.86 5.87
C PHE A 44 6.56 -5.68 6.85
N ALA A 45 5.64 -4.72 6.90
CA ALA A 45 5.74 -3.59 7.82
C ALA A 45 5.74 -4.04 9.29
N THR A 46 4.92 -5.03 9.65
CA THR A 46 4.89 -5.59 11.00
C THR A 46 6.18 -6.31 11.35
N GLN A 47 6.76 -7.08 10.42
CA GLN A 47 8.04 -7.78 10.63
C GLN A 47 9.19 -6.81 10.84
N GLU A 48 9.33 -5.80 9.98
CA GLU A 48 10.36 -4.76 10.12
C GLU A 48 10.16 -3.93 11.40
N GLY A 49 8.91 -3.63 11.75
CA GLY A 49 8.57 -2.98 13.00
C GLY A 49 9.01 -3.76 14.23
N ILE A 50 8.66 -5.05 14.30
CA ILE A 50 9.03 -5.94 15.41
C ILE A 50 10.55 -6.07 15.50
N LYS A 51 11.25 -6.24 14.38
CA LYS A 51 12.71 -6.33 14.34
C LYS A 51 13.36 -5.06 14.91
N ALA A 52 12.92 -3.89 14.47
CA ALA A 52 13.41 -2.60 14.98
C ALA A 52 13.08 -2.41 16.47
N GLY A 53 11.88 -2.82 16.90
CA GLY A 53 11.46 -2.76 18.30
C GLY A 53 12.28 -3.65 19.24
N ILE A 54 12.58 -4.88 18.82
CA ILE A 54 13.45 -5.79 19.56
C ILE A 54 14.84 -5.17 19.72
N GLN A 55 15.40 -4.62 18.65
CA GLN A 55 16.72 -3.99 18.69
C GLN A 55 16.74 -2.78 19.64
N ALA A 56 15.73 -1.91 19.56
CA ALA A 56 15.62 -0.75 20.46
C ALA A 56 15.51 -1.17 21.93
N ALA A 57 14.72 -2.20 22.24
CA ALA A 57 14.61 -2.73 23.61
C ALA A 57 15.95 -3.27 24.12
N ILE A 58 16.69 -3.99 23.28
CA ILE A 58 18.03 -4.52 23.61
C ILE A 58 19.03 -3.38 23.85
N GLU A 59 19.04 -2.36 22.99
CA GLU A 59 19.92 -1.20 23.14
C GLU A 59 19.65 -0.45 24.46
N GLN A 60 18.38 -0.28 24.83
CA GLN A 60 18.01 0.29 26.12
C GLN A 60 18.46 -0.56 27.30
N ILE A 61 18.33 -1.88 27.22
CA ILE A 61 18.83 -2.78 28.28
C ILE A 61 20.35 -2.62 28.43
N LYS A 62 21.09 -2.59 27.33
CA LYS A 62 22.57 -2.50 27.33
C LYS A 62 23.13 -1.22 27.96
N ILE A 63 22.41 -0.10 27.90
CA ILE A 63 22.89 1.17 28.48
C ILE A 63 22.57 1.33 29.98
N THR A 64 21.84 0.39 30.57
CA THR A 64 21.47 0.44 31.99
C THR A 64 22.46 -0.36 32.86
N VAL A 65 22.01 -0.78 34.04
CA VAL A 65 22.74 -1.66 34.97
C VAL A 65 23.14 -3.01 34.35
N PHE A 66 22.54 -3.40 33.21
CA PHE A 66 22.89 -4.59 32.45
C PHE A 66 24.04 -4.38 31.47
N ASN A 67 24.72 -3.23 31.47
CA ASN A 67 25.92 -2.99 30.65
C ASN A 67 27.09 -3.94 30.95
N SER A 68 27.05 -4.67 32.06
CA SER A 68 28.05 -5.68 32.41
C SER A 68 27.80 -7.01 31.68
N LEU A 69 26.69 -7.11 30.95
CA LEU A 69 26.25 -8.26 30.16
C LEU A 69 26.37 -7.97 28.64
N LEU A 70 27.35 -7.17 28.21
CA LEU A 70 27.53 -6.80 26.80
C LEU A 70 27.88 -7.98 25.89
N ASN A 71 28.55 -9.00 26.44
CA ASN A 71 28.93 -10.21 25.70
C ASN A 71 27.75 -11.18 25.49
N VAL A 72 26.59 -10.91 26.10
CA VAL A 72 25.39 -11.72 25.91
C VAL A 72 24.83 -11.47 24.52
N GLU A 73 24.58 -12.56 23.79
CA GLU A 73 23.81 -12.54 22.56
C GLU A 73 22.31 -12.41 22.88
N TRP A 74 21.89 -11.18 23.17
CA TRP A 74 20.54 -10.85 23.65
C TRP A 74 19.40 -11.33 22.74
N LEU A 75 19.66 -11.50 21.44
CA LEU A 75 18.67 -12.02 20.47
C LEU A 75 18.28 -13.48 20.73
N ASN A 76 19.10 -14.24 21.46
CA ASN A 76 18.75 -15.60 21.88
C ASN A 76 17.69 -15.61 23.00
N PHE A 77 17.52 -14.48 23.70
CA PHE A 77 16.63 -14.36 24.86
C PHE A 77 15.46 -13.41 24.62
N ILE A 78 15.64 -12.39 23.77
CA ILE A 78 14.63 -11.37 23.47
C ILE A 78 14.18 -11.53 22.02
N ASN A 79 12.87 -11.69 21.84
CA ASN A 79 12.24 -11.89 20.55
C ASN A 79 10.83 -11.26 20.52
N ALA A 80 10.10 -11.51 19.42
CA ALA A 80 8.79 -10.94 19.16
C ALA A 80 7.75 -11.20 20.26
N SER A 81 7.88 -12.28 21.05
CA SER A 81 6.89 -12.65 22.06
C SER A 81 7.12 -12.00 23.42
N ASN A 82 8.29 -11.39 23.68
CA ASN A 82 8.65 -10.95 25.03
C ASN A 82 9.23 -9.53 25.14
N TYR A 83 9.71 -8.94 24.04
CA TYR A 83 10.37 -7.62 24.05
C TYR A 83 9.49 -6.45 24.52
N ASN A 84 8.17 -6.62 24.43
CA ASN A 84 7.15 -5.60 24.68
C ASN A 84 6.53 -5.70 26.08
N SER A 85 7.10 -6.49 26.98
CA SER A 85 6.56 -6.68 28.33
C SER A 85 7.67 -6.71 29.39
N ILE A 86 7.41 -6.12 30.54
CA ILE A 86 8.36 -6.10 31.67
C ILE A 86 8.65 -7.53 32.11
N ALA A 87 7.61 -8.35 32.31
CA ALA A 87 7.76 -9.75 32.69
C ALA A 87 8.59 -10.54 31.67
N GLY A 88 8.36 -10.33 30.37
CA GLY A 88 9.12 -10.98 29.31
C GLY A 88 10.60 -10.61 29.32
N LEU A 89 10.92 -9.33 29.51
CA LEU A 89 12.30 -8.86 29.62
C LEU A 89 12.99 -9.34 30.90
N VAL A 90 12.27 -9.40 32.02
CA VAL A 90 12.78 -9.97 33.29
C VAL A 90 13.18 -11.43 33.10
N GLU A 91 12.34 -12.25 32.48
CA GLU A 91 12.65 -13.66 32.22
C GLU A 91 13.81 -13.81 31.24
N ALA A 92 13.88 -12.96 30.21
CA ALA A 92 15.01 -12.93 29.28
C ALA A 92 16.34 -12.60 29.98
N VAL A 93 16.34 -11.61 30.88
CA VAL A 93 17.53 -11.26 31.67
C VAL A 93 17.92 -12.38 32.63
N LYS A 94 16.96 -13.01 33.32
CA LYS A 94 17.26 -14.16 34.19
C LYS A 94 17.91 -15.29 33.40
N ALA A 95 17.39 -15.61 32.20
CA ALA A 95 17.96 -16.63 31.34
C ALA A 95 19.38 -16.27 30.85
N ALA A 96 19.61 -15.00 30.49
CA ALA A 96 20.93 -14.49 30.09
C ALA A 96 21.96 -14.55 31.24
N VAL A 97 21.54 -14.25 32.47
CA VAL A 97 22.40 -14.35 33.65
C VAL A 97 22.80 -15.80 33.89
N VAL A 98 21.84 -16.73 33.87
CA VAL A 98 22.11 -18.17 34.01
C VAL A 98 23.05 -18.70 32.92
N SER A 99 22.94 -18.20 31.69
CA SER A 99 23.89 -18.59 30.63
C SER A 99 25.30 -18.07 30.86
N THR A 100 25.44 -16.88 31.48
CA THR A 100 26.74 -16.22 31.73
C THR A 100 27.41 -16.74 32.99
N GLU A 101 26.65 -17.18 34.00
CA GLU A 101 27.19 -17.85 35.19
C GLU A 101 27.93 -19.15 34.83
N ARG A 102 27.44 -19.88 33.81
CA ARG A 102 28.08 -21.10 33.31
C ARG A 102 29.42 -20.85 32.62
N THR A 103 29.71 -19.61 32.22
CA THR A 103 30.98 -19.23 31.56
C THR A 103 31.98 -18.59 32.51
N SER A 104 31.68 -18.47 33.82
CA SER A 104 32.57 -18.01 34.90
C SER A 104 33.03 -16.54 34.86
N GLU A 105 32.34 -15.66 34.13
CA GLU A 105 32.81 -14.27 33.88
C GLU A 105 32.16 -13.18 34.77
N LEU A 106 31.15 -13.50 35.59
CA LEU A 106 30.45 -12.48 36.39
C LEU A 106 30.98 -12.39 37.84
N SER A 107 31.41 -11.20 38.22
CA SER A 107 31.80 -10.90 39.60
C SER A 107 30.58 -10.77 40.53
N SER A 108 30.74 -11.12 41.83
CA SER A 108 29.65 -11.09 42.82
C SER A 108 28.91 -9.75 42.90
N ASN A 109 29.64 -8.65 42.82
CA ASN A 109 29.09 -7.28 42.79
C ASN A 109 28.22 -7.01 41.57
N THR A 110 28.50 -7.64 40.42
CA THR A 110 27.67 -7.53 39.22
C THR A 110 26.37 -8.31 39.39
N MET A 111 26.45 -9.51 39.97
CA MET A 111 25.27 -10.32 40.30
C MET A 111 24.32 -9.62 41.26
N ASP A 112 24.84 -8.93 42.29
CA ASP A 112 24.01 -8.20 43.24
C ASP A 112 23.31 -6.99 42.60
N ARG A 113 24.01 -6.27 41.70
CA ARG A 113 23.42 -5.17 40.92
C ARG A 113 22.28 -5.65 40.03
N VAL A 114 22.50 -6.77 39.32
CA VAL A 114 21.48 -7.38 38.46
C VAL A 114 20.29 -7.88 39.29
N ARG A 115 20.52 -8.52 40.44
CA ARG A 115 19.43 -8.97 41.33
C ARG A 115 18.60 -7.81 41.88
N ASN A 116 19.26 -6.71 42.26
CA ASN A 116 18.56 -5.51 42.72
C ASN A 116 17.71 -4.92 41.58
N ALA A 117 18.26 -4.83 40.37
CA ALA A 117 17.54 -4.35 39.20
C ALA A 117 16.32 -5.21 38.84
N LEU A 118 16.43 -6.53 38.99
CA LEU A 118 15.30 -7.47 38.81
C LEU A 118 14.22 -7.30 39.89
N SER A 119 14.58 -6.84 41.09
CA SER A 119 13.62 -6.55 42.16
C SER A 119 12.86 -5.24 41.91
N GLU A 120 13.48 -4.29 41.22
CA GLU A 120 12.88 -3.04 40.75
C GLU A 120 12.55 -3.08 39.24
N ALA A 121 12.03 -4.22 38.77
CA ALA A 121 11.85 -4.47 37.33
C ALA A 121 11.10 -3.34 36.60
N GLU A 122 10.08 -2.75 37.23
CA GLU A 122 9.32 -1.64 36.65
C GLU A 122 10.24 -0.47 36.25
N ASN A 123 11.15 -0.06 37.13
CA ASN A 123 12.03 1.09 36.92
C ASN A 123 13.03 0.82 35.79
N TRP A 124 13.57 -0.41 35.73
CA TRP A 124 14.65 -0.76 34.82
C TRP A 124 14.19 -1.21 33.44
N PHE A 125 13.01 -1.84 33.34
CA PHE A 125 12.51 -2.39 32.07
C PHE A 125 11.44 -1.51 31.41
N SER A 126 10.77 -0.61 32.14
CA SER A 126 9.79 0.30 31.52
C SER A 126 10.37 1.13 30.36
N PRO A 127 11.60 1.69 30.44
CA PRO A 127 12.20 2.39 29.32
C PRO A 127 12.41 1.48 28.10
N ALA A 128 12.89 0.25 28.31
CA ALA A 128 13.14 -0.70 27.22
C ALA A 128 11.83 -1.14 26.52
N VAL A 129 10.78 -1.42 27.30
CA VAL A 129 9.45 -1.74 26.75
C VAL A 129 8.89 -0.54 25.97
N ARG A 130 9.00 0.67 26.52
CA ARG A 130 8.51 1.88 25.87
C ARG A 130 9.22 2.13 24.55
N GLU A 131 10.55 2.10 24.53
CA GLU A 131 11.33 2.34 23.32
C GLU A 131 11.14 1.25 22.28
N GLY A 132 11.04 -0.03 22.71
CA GLY A 132 10.75 -1.14 21.81
C GLY A 132 9.37 -1.02 21.15
N THR A 133 8.34 -0.70 21.94
CA THR A 133 6.97 -0.54 21.42
C THR A 133 6.80 0.72 20.58
N GLN A 134 7.41 1.85 20.97
CA GLN A 134 7.40 3.09 20.19
C GLN A 134 8.14 2.95 18.87
N THR A 135 9.32 2.31 18.87
CA THR A 135 10.08 2.03 17.66
C THR A 135 9.31 1.08 16.74
N THR A 136 8.65 0.06 17.29
CA THR A 136 7.77 -0.84 16.52
C THR A 136 6.69 -0.03 15.79
N ALA A 137 5.94 0.79 16.53
CA ALA A 137 4.87 1.60 15.96
C ALA A 137 5.39 2.59 14.90
N SER A 138 6.47 3.32 15.23
CA SER A 138 7.07 4.31 14.34
C SER A 138 7.56 3.68 13.03
N THR A 139 8.25 2.55 13.10
CA THR A 139 8.75 1.82 11.93
C THR A 139 7.60 1.27 11.08
N ILE A 140 6.56 0.68 11.69
CA ILE A 140 5.36 0.24 10.95
C ILE A 140 4.74 1.42 10.19
N THR A 141 4.51 2.56 10.85
CA THR A 141 3.91 3.72 10.18
C THR A 141 4.80 4.27 9.07
N THR A 142 6.12 4.21 9.22
CA THR A 142 7.07 4.70 8.23
C THR A 142 7.12 3.78 7.01
N VAL A 143 7.20 2.47 7.20
CA VAL A 143 7.19 1.48 6.11
C VAL A 143 5.85 1.51 5.35
N GLN A 144 4.73 1.66 6.07
CA GLN A 144 3.43 1.82 5.41
C GLN A 144 3.35 3.13 4.61
N ARG A 145 3.89 4.23 5.14
CA ARG A 145 3.94 5.52 4.42
C ARG A 145 4.81 5.44 3.17
N THR A 146 5.98 4.83 3.23
CA THR A 146 6.85 4.68 2.06
C THR A 146 6.19 3.80 1.00
N GLN A 147 5.53 2.71 1.39
CA GLN A 147 4.76 1.89 0.46
C GLN A 147 3.61 2.65 -0.19
N LEU A 148 2.89 3.50 0.56
CA LEU A 148 1.86 4.39 -0.01
C LEU A 148 2.44 5.42 -0.98
N VAL A 149 3.61 6.00 -0.66
CA VAL A 149 4.32 6.93 -1.55
C VAL A 149 4.77 6.23 -2.83
N ASP A 150 5.29 5.01 -2.75
CA ASP A 150 5.70 4.23 -3.93
C ASP A 150 4.51 3.84 -4.80
N VAL A 151 3.39 3.45 -4.19
CA VAL A 151 2.13 3.15 -4.90
C VAL A 151 1.56 4.40 -5.58
N THR A 152 1.62 5.57 -4.94
CA THR A 152 1.16 6.82 -5.55
C THR A 152 2.10 7.32 -6.65
N ALA A 153 3.42 7.21 -6.48
CA ALA A 153 4.39 7.55 -7.51
C ALA A 153 4.23 6.69 -8.78
N THR A 154 4.09 5.38 -8.63
CA THR A 154 3.79 4.45 -9.74
C THR A 154 2.41 4.70 -10.37
N SER A 155 1.41 5.07 -9.56
CA SER A 155 0.09 5.46 -10.07
C SER A 155 0.14 6.76 -10.87
N THR A 156 0.99 7.72 -10.50
CA THR A 156 1.08 9.03 -11.17
C THR A 156 1.62 8.88 -12.60
N TYR A 157 2.63 8.03 -12.82
CA TYR A 157 3.13 7.70 -14.16
C TYR A 157 2.05 7.02 -15.02
N SER A 158 1.31 6.08 -14.42
CA SER A 158 0.23 5.35 -15.08
C SER A 158 -0.95 6.27 -15.44
N TYR A 159 -1.27 7.24 -14.58
CA TYR A 159 -2.33 8.21 -14.78
C TYR A 159 -2.00 9.18 -15.92
N MET A 160 -0.74 9.61 -16.03
CA MET A 160 -0.28 10.42 -17.17
C MET A 160 -0.43 9.66 -18.49
N ALA A 161 -0.05 8.38 -18.54
CA ALA A 161 -0.20 7.55 -19.74
C ALA A 161 -1.67 7.39 -20.18
N ILE A 162 -2.58 7.18 -19.22
CA ILE A 162 -4.03 7.09 -19.49
C ILE A 162 -4.58 8.46 -19.93
N ALA A 163 -4.15 9.56 -19.30
CA ALA A 163 -4.59 10.91 -19.65
C ALA A 163 -4.20 11.29 -21.09
N TYR A 164 -2.97 10.98 -21.54
CA TYR A 164 -2.56 11.24 -22.92
C TYR A 164 -3.36 10.43 -23.94
N SER A 165 -3.70 9.18 -23.63
CA SER A 165 -4.55 8.34 -24.50
C SER A 165 -5.95 8.95 -24.68
N VAL A 166 -6.58 9.41 -23.59
CA VAL A 166 -7.90 10.06 -23.63
C VAL A 166 -7.83 11.41 -24.39
N ILE A 167 -6.81 12.22 -24.13
CA ILE A 167 -6.59 13.50 -24.83
C ILE A 167 -6.41 13.26 -26.34
N ALA A 168 -5.64 12.24 -26.74
CA ALA A 168 -5.44 11.90 -28.15
C ALA A 168 -6.75 11.52 -28.85
N ILE A 169 -7.61 10.71 -28.21
CA ILE A 169 -8.93 10.35 -28.75
C ILE A 169 -9.82 11.59 -28.92
N LEU A 170 -9.84 12.50 -27.94
CA LEU A 170 -10.62 13.75 -28.02
C LEU A 170 -10.17 14.65 -29.17
N ILE A 171 -8.85 14.76 -29.40
CA ILE A 171 -8.29 15.54 -30.52
C ILE A 171 -8.75 14.97 -31.86
N ILE A 172 -8.70 13.64 -32.04
CA ILE A 172 -9.15 12.97 -33.28
C ILE A 172 -10.65 13.23 -33.53
N VAL A 173 -11.48 13.09 -32.49
CA VAL A 173 -12.93 13.35 -32.59
C VAL A 173 -13.22 14.82 -32.93
N LEU A 174 -12.51 15.77 -32.31
CA LEU A 174 -12.66 17.19 -32.61
C LEU A 174 -12.33 17.52 -34.08
N VAL A 175 -11.22 16.98 -34.60
CA VAL A 175 -10.83 17.16 -36.01
C VAL A 175 -11.91 16.60 -36.95
N MET A 176 -12.46 15.41 -36.65
CA MET A 176 -13.58 14.84 -37.42
C MET A 176 -14.81 15.75 -37.43
N ILE A 177 -15.18 16.33 -36.28
CA ILE A 177 -16.32 17.24 -36.17
C ILE A 177 -16.09 18.50 -37.01
N ILE A 178 -14.90 19.10 -36.95
CA ILE A 178 -14.56 20.32 -37.71
C ILE A 178 -14.67 20.04 -39.22
N ILE A 179 -14.03 18.97 -39.72
CA ILE A 179 -14.08 18.58 -41.13
C ILE A 179 -15.53 18.26 -41.54
N TYR A 180 -16.27 17.53 -40.70
CA TYR A 180 -17.67 17.20 -40.93
C TYR A 180 -18.54 18.46 -41.08
N LEU A 181 -18.36 19.45 -40.21
CA LEU A 181 -19.09 20.71 -40.27
C LEU A 181 -18.75 21.50 -41.54
N ILE A 182 -17.49 21.55 -41.95
CA ILE A 182 -17.06 22.18 -43.21
C ILE A 182 -17.74 21.50 -44.41
N LEU A 183 -17.72 20.17 -44.47
CA LEU A 183 -18.34 19.40 -45.56
C LEU A 183 -19.87 19.54 -45.57
N ARG A 184 -20.51 19.55 -44.41
CA ARG A 184 -21.96 19.75 -44.27
C ARG A 184 -22.36 21.15 -44.70
N TYR A 185 -21.58 22.15 -44.31
CA TYR A 185 -21.80 23.55 -44.70
C TYR A 185 -21.65 23.75 -46.20
N ARG A 186 -20.60 23.19 -46.81
CA ARG A 186 -20.38 23.23 -48.27
C ARG A 186 -21.53 22.60 -49.05
N ARG A 187 -22.05 21.45 -48.59
CA ARG A 187 -23.20 20.78 -49.22
C ARG A 187 -24.47 21.64 -49.16
N LYS A 188 -24.81 22.20 -48.00
CA LYS A 188 -25.97 23.10 -47.87
C LYS A 188 -25.85 24.34 -48.76
N LYS A 189 -24.67 24.97 -48.81
CA LYS A 189 -24.44 26.15 -49.67
C LYS A 189 -24.63 25.83 -51.15
N LYS A 190 -24.20 24.66 -51.62
CA LYS A 190 -24.39 24.23 -53.03
C LYS A 190 -25.87 24.02 -53.36
N MET A 191 -26.68 23.46 -52.45
CA MET A 191 -28.12 23.26 -52.68
C MET A 191 -28.90 24.58 -52.68
N ASN A 192 -28.57 25.51 -51.78
CA ASN A 192 -29.23 26.81 -51.71
C ASN A 192 -28.99 27.63 -52.99
N LYS A 193 -27.77 27.60 -53.53
CA LYS A 193 -27.47 28.24 -54.82
C LYS A 193 -28.29 27.64 -55.95
N LYS A 194 -28.38 26.31 -56.04
CA LYS A 194 -29.18 25.63 -57.09
C LYS A 194 -30.66 26.02 -57.04
N ALA A 195 -31.24 26.10 -55.84
CA ALA A 195 -32.64 26.50 -55.65
C ALA A 195 -32.93 27.93 -56.15
N GLN A 196 -31.98 28.85 -56.02
CA GLN A 196 -32.12 30.22 -56.55
C GLN A 196 -32.06 30.25 -58.08
N TYR A 197 -31.16 29.51 -58.71
CA TYR A 197 -31.11 29.42 -60.18
C TYR A 197 -32.38 28.81 -60.78
N THR A 198 -32.94 27.77 -60.17
CA THR A 198 -34.23 27.19 -60.63
C THR A 198 -35.40 28.15 -60.50
N LYS A 199 -35.36 29.13 -59.60
CA LYS A 199 -36.41 30.15 -59.48
C LYS A 199 -36.32 31.22 -60.57
N LEU A 200 -35.11 31.66 -60.91
CA LEU A 200 -34.88 32.67 -61.95
C LEU A 200 -35.19 32.16 -63.36
N LEU A 201 -35.04 30.87 -63.61
CA LEU A 201 -35.24 30.27 -64.93
C LEU A 201 -36.71 29.92 -65.24
N ASN A 202 -37.59 30.01 -64.24
CA ASN A 202 -39.01 29.66 -64.34
C ASN A 202 -39.93 30.89 -64.36
N GLN A 203 -39.37 32.09 -64.55
CA GLN A 203 -40.07 33.32 -64.92
C GLN A 203 -39.91 33.57 -66.41
#